data_AF-A0A7Y4TJL6-F1
#
_entry.id   AF-A0A7Y4TJL6-F1
#
_cell.length_a   1.000
_cell.length_b   1.000
_cell.length_c   1.000
_cell.angle_alpha   90.00
_cell.angle_beta   90.00
_cell.angle_gamma   90.00
#
_symmetry.space_group_name_H-M   'P 1'
#
loop_
_entity.id
_entity.type
_entity.pdbx_description
1 polymer ?
#
loop_
_entity_poly.entity_id
_entity_poly.type
_entity_poly.pdbx_seq_one_letter_code
_entity_poly.pdbx_strand_id
1 'polypeptide(L)'
;AYDLCLDVLVEVHDERELSAAVAIGSRIIGVNNRNLSTFDVSLDVSKRLGRLAPSDTILIAESGLTHRDELLELQELGYSGFLIGETLMRSGDPQTTLENWV
;
A
#
# COMPACT_ATOMS: atom_id res chain seq x y z
N ALA A 1 -6.02 -2.60 -20.01
CA ALA A 1 -6.35 -1.52 -19.06
C ALA A 1 -6.07 -0.16 -19.67
N TYR A 2 -4.82 0.12 -20.07
CA TYR A 2 -4.45 1.42 -20.64
C TYR A 2 -5.16 1.78 -21.95
N ASP A 3 -5.42 0.82 -22.84
CA ASP A 3 -6.24 1.04 -24.05
C ASP A 3 -7.70 1.45 -23.73
N LEU A 4 -8.16 1.22 -22.50
CA LEU A 4 -9.46 1.63 -21.98
C LEU A 4 -9.39 2.89 -21.10
N CYS A 5 -8.23 3.57 -21.07
CA CYS A 5 -7.97 4.71 -20.20
C CYS A 5 -8.17 4.41 -18.70
N LEU A 6 -7.87 3.17 -18.27
CA LEU A 6 -7.89 2.77 -16.87
C LEU A 6 -6.48 2.75 -16.30
N ASP A 7 -6.33 3.28 -15.09
CA ASP A 7 -5.14 3.07 -14.27
C ASP A 7 -5.08 1.63 -13.74
N VAL A 8 -3.88 1.18 -13.39
CA VAL A 8 -3.63 -0.15 -12.83
C VAL A 8 -2.83 -0.01 -11.55
N LEU A 9 -3.40 -0.48 -10.45
CA LEU A 9 -2.67 -0.74 -9.21
C LEU A 9 -2.13 -2.16 -9.27
N VAL A 10 -0.80 -2.30 -9.38
CA VAL A 10 -0.14 -3.62 -9.39
C VAL A 10 0.23 -4.00 -7.97
N GLU A 11 -0.45 -5.01 -7.43
CA GLU A 11 -0.23 -5.50 -6.07
C GLU A 11 1.00 -6.40 -5.98
N VAL A 12 1.82 -6.22 -4.94
CA VAL A 12 3.04 -6.98 -4.65
C VAL A 12 3.19 -7.29 -3.16
N HIS A 13 3.87 -8.39 -2.85
CA HIS A 13 4.07 -8.91 -1.49
C HIS A 13 5.55 -9.10 -1.12
N ASP A 14 6.44 -9.15 -2.12
CA ASP A 14 7.86 -9.37 -1.91
C ASP A 14 8.73 -8.64 -2.95
N GLU A 15 10.05 -8.72 -2.77
CA GLU A 15 11.04 -8.06 -3.61
C GLU A 15 11.03 -8.57 -5.06
N ARG A 16 10.64 -9.83 -5.27
CA ARG A 16 10.60 -10.45 -6.60
C ARG A 16 9.40 -9.91 -7.38
N GLU A 17 8.25 -9.82 -6.74
CA GLU A 17 7.03 -9.22 -7.29
C GLU A 17 7.23 -7.73 -7.55
N LEU A 18 7.85 -6.99 -6.63
CA LEU A 18 8.23 -5.60 -6.84
C LEU A 18 9.14 -5.45 -8.08
N SER A 19 10.17 -6.28 -8.20
CA SER A 19 11.07 -6.27 -9.35
C SER A 19 10.34 -6.54 -10.67
N ALA A 20 9.37 -7.47 -10.65
CA ALA A 20 8.54 -7.76 -11.81
C ALA A 20 7.61 -6.60 -12.17
N ALA A 21 6.98 -5.96 -11.18
CA ALA A 21 6.12 -4.80 -11.36
C ALA A 21 6.88 -3.60 -11.96
N VAL A 22 8.12 -3.37 -11.51
CA VAL A 22 9.01 -2.36 -12.09
C VAL A 22 9.40 -2.73 -13.53
N ALA A 23 9.74 -4.00 -13.79
CA ALA A 23 10.14 -4.46 -15.12
C ALA A 23 9.05 -4.32 -16.19
N ILE A 24 7.77 -4.42 -15.80
CA ILE A 24 6.64 -4.17 -16.71
C ILE A 24 6.26 -2.69 -16.84
N GLY A 25 7.00 -1.79 -16.18
CA GLY A 25 6.76 -0.35 -16.21
C GLY A 25 5.51 0.08 -15.44
N SER A 26 5.17 -0.61 -14.35
CA SER A 26 4.04 -0.20 -13.52
C SER A 26 4.28 1.19 -12.92
N ARG A 27 3.27 2.05 -12.99
CA ARG A 27 3.32 3.41 -12.43
C ARG A 27 2.78 3.49 -11.01
N ILE A 28 1.85 2.58 -10.67
CA ILE A 28 1.21 2.51 -9.35
C ILE A 28 1.42 1.10 -8.82
N ILE A 29 2.11 0.99 -7.68
CA ILE A 29 2.41 -0.28 -7.04
C ILE A 29 1.79 -0.29 -5.65
N GLY A 30 0.98 -1.31 -5.40
CA GLY A 30 0.36 -1.58 -4.13
C GLY A 30 1.16 -2.60 -3.35
N VAL A 31 1.67 -2.25 -2.17
CA VAL A 31 2.35 -3.19 -1.29
C VAL A 31 1.35 -3.72 -0.29
N ASN A 32 0.99 -5.00 -0.43
CA ASN A 32 0.03 -5.64 0.45
C ASN A 32 0.73 -6.31 1.63
N ASN A 33 0.48 -5.80 2.83
CA ASN A 33 1.06 -6.30 4.06
C ASN A 33 0.45 -7.63 4.52
N ARG A 34 -0.61 -8.12 3.88
CA ARG A 34 -1.26 -9.39 4.18
C ARG A 34 -0.67 -10.52 3.32
N ASN A 35 -0.15 -11.55 3.97
CA ASN A 35 0.17 -12.79 3.30
C ASN A 35 -1.12 -13.52 2.89
N LEU A 36 -1.35 -13.74 1.60
CA LEU A 36 -2.58 -14.37 1.11
C LEU A 36 -2.69 -15.88 1.41
N SER A 37 -1.60 -16.53 1.80
CA SER A 37 -1.58 -17.96 2.17
C SER A 37 -1.83 -18.18 3.66
N THR A 38 -1.27 -17.33 4.52
CA THR A 38 -1.37 -17.48 5.99
C THR A 38 -2.34 -16.50 6.63
N PHE A 39 -2.74 -15.45 5.90
CA PHE A 39 -3.50 -14.29 6.38
C PHE A 39 -2.80 -13.43 7.43
N ASP A 40 -1.53 -13.70 7.72
CA ASP A 40 -0.71 -12.86 8.59
C ASP A 40 -0.51 -11.48 7.98
N VAL A 41 -0.52 -10.46 8.84
CA VAL A 41 -0.35 -9.07 8.42
C VAL A 41 0.88 -8.48 9.10
N SER A 42 1.80 -7.92 8.31
CA SER A 42 2.99 -7.23 8.84
C SER A 42 3.38 -6.03 8.00
N LEU A 43 3.47 -4.85 8.65
CA LEU A 43 3.96 -3.63 8.03
C LEU A 43 5.45 -3.70 7.66
N ASP A 44 6.20 -4.70 8.14
CA ASP A 44 7.60 -4.91 7.74
C ASP A 44 7.73 -5.19 6.24
N VAL A 45 6.68 -5.70 5.59
CA VAL A 45 6.62 -5.83 4.13
C VAL A 45 6.69 -4.46 3.49
N SER A 46 5.79 -3.55 3.87
CA SER A 46 5.82 -2.16 3.38
C SER A 46 7.14 -1.46 3.66
N LYS A 47 7.69 -1.65 4.87
CA LYS A 47 8.97 -1.02 5.26
C LYS A 47 10.15 -1.48 4.43
N ARG A 48 10.21 -2.78 4.13
CA ARG A 48 11.25 -3.36 3.26
C ARG A 48 11.11 -2.88 1.82
N LEU A 49 9.91 -3.02 1.25
CA LEU A 49 9.69 -2.74 -0.17
C LEU A 49 9.75 -1.24 -0.49
N GLY A 50 9.29 -0.38 0.42
CA GLY A 50 9.39 1.08 0.24
C GLY A 50 10.84 1.56 0.05
N ARG A 51 11.81 0.91 0.71
CA ARG A 51 13.24 1.23 0.56
C ARG A 51 13.86 0.77 -0.76
N LEU A 52 13.20 -0.15 -1.46
CA LEU A 52 13.69 -0.77 -2.70
C LEU A 52 12.99 -0.22 -3.94
N ALA A 53 11.80 0.35 -3.78
CA ALA A 53 11.00 0.87 -4.86
C ALA A 53 11.68 2.09 -5.53
N PRO A 54 11.59 2.21 -6.87
CA PRO A 54 12.02 3.40 -7.58
C PRO A 54 11.26 4.65 -7.15
N SER A 55 11.94 5.81 -7.09
CA SER A 55 11.35 7.07 -6.62
C SER A 55 10.32 7.68 -7.58
N ASP A 56 10.22 7.19 -8.81
CA ASP A 56 9.23 7.60 -9.82
C ASP A 56 7.94 6.77 -9.77
N THR A 57 7.84 5.82 -8.84
CA THR A 57 6.65 4.98 -8.64
C THR A 57 5.70 5.58 -7.61
N ILE A 58 4.39 5.53 -7.88
CA ILE A 58 3.37 5.83 -6.88
C ILE A 58 3.19 4.58 -6.02
N LEU A 59 3.70 4.62 -4.79
CA LEU A 59 3.53 3.55 -3.82
C LEU A 59 2.25 3.71 -3.01
N ILE A 60 1.48 2.63 -2.91
CA ILE A 60 0.28 2.52 -2.07
C ILE A 60 0.53 1.41 -1.03
N ALA A 61 0.30 1.69 0.25
CA ALA A 61 0.37 0.65 1.29
C ALA A 61 -1.03 0.09 1.55
N GLU A 62 -1.13 -1.24 1.67
CA GLU A 62 -2.39 -1.95 1.84
C GLU A 62 -2.34 -2.95 2.98
N SER A 63 -3.48 -3.19 3.63
CA SER A 63 -3.65 -4.07 4.80
C SER A 63 -2.86 -3.65 6.05
N GLY A 64 -3.43 -3.91 7.23
CA GLY A 64 -2.74 -3.72 8.51
C GLY A 64 -2.60 -2.28 9.00
N LEU A 65 -3.23 -1.33 8.32
CA LEU A 65 -3.24 0.09 8.70
C LEU A 65 -4.39 0.36 9.67
N THR A 66 -4.04 0.64 10.91
CA THR A 66 -4.96 0.77 12.05
C THR A 66 -4.83 2.10 12.78
N HIS A 67 -3.71 2.82 12.62
CA HIS A 67 -3.43 4.07 13.31
C HIS A 67 -2.67 5.07 12.44
N ARG A 68 -2.85 6.38 12.71
CA ARG A 68 -2.19 7.50 12.00
C ARG A 68 -0.66 7.40 12.00
N ASP A 69 -0.06 6.94 13.11
CA ASP A 69 1.40 6.87 13.24
C ASP A 69 2.03 5.92 12.22
N GLU A 70 1.32 4.86 11.85
CA GLU A 70 1.75 3.91 10.81
C GLU A 70 1.76 4.57 9.43
N LEU A 71 0.79 5.44 9.14
CA LEU A 71 0.74 6.20 7.89
C LEU A 71 1.91 7.17 7.82
N LEU A 72 2.20 7.89 8.90
CA LEU A 72 3.33 8.83 8.95
C LEU A 72 4.66 8.11 8.74
N GLU A 73 4.88 6.96 9.40
CA GLU A 73 6.09 6.16 9.21
C GLU A 73 6.25 5.71 7.75
N LEU A 74 5.17 5.26 7.10
CA LEU A 74 5.22 4.81 5.72
C LEU A 74 5.37 5.99 4.73
N GLN A 75 4.82 7.16 5.02
CA GLN A 75 5.07 8.36 4.20
C GLN A 75 6.56 8.72 4.15
N GLU A 76 7.27 8.60 5.28
CA GLU A 76 8.73 8.81 5.32
C GLU A 76 9.51 7.82 4.46
N LEU A 77 8.91 6.66 4.16
CA LEU A 77 9.46 5.61 3.31
C LEU A 77 9.02 5.71 1.84
N GLY A 78 8.36 6.80 1.45
CA GLY A 78 8.00 7.09 0.06
C GLY A 78 6.59 6.67 -0.35
N TYR A 79 5.75 6.21 0.59
CA TYR A 79 4.36 5.88 0.27
C TYR A 79 3.54 7.16 -0.01
N SER A 80 2.86 7.15 -1.15
CA SER A 80 2.06 8.26 -1.64
C SER A 80 0.57 8.12 -1.30
N GLY A 81 0.12 6.92 -0.92
CA GLY A 81 -1.26 6.67 -0.56
C GLY A 81 -1.46 5.40 0.24
N PHE A 82 -2.68 5.23 0.74
CA PHE A 82 -3.06 4.16 1.66
C PHE A 82 -4.41 3.58 1.27
N LEU A 83 -4.49 2.26 1.16
CA LEU A 83 -5.75 1.55 0.93
C LEU A 83 -6.21 0.94 2.26
N ILE A 84 -7.22 1.57 2.88
CA ILE A 84 -7.73 1.21 4.21
C ILE A 84 -9.19 0.82 4.09
N GLY A 85 -9.49 -0.48 4.25
CA GLY A 85 -10.85 -1.00 4.24
C GLY A 85 -11.35 -1.34 5.65
N GLU A 86 -10.80 -2.42 6.22
CA GLU A 86 -11.31 -3.02 7.46
C GLU A 86 -11.42 -2.04 8.63
N THR A 87 -10.38 -1.24 8.89
CA THR A 87 -10.39 -0.29 10.01
C THR A 87 -11.50 0.74 9.87
N LEU A 88 -11.68 1.31 8.67
CA LEU A 88 -12.76 2.27 8.41
C LEU A 88 -14.13 1.61 8.52
N MET A 89 -14.31 0.39 8.00
CA MET A 89 -15.59 -0.32 8.05
C MET A 89 -15.99 -0.73 9.47
N ARG A 90 -15.02 -0.93 10.37
CA ARG A 90 -15.27 -1.34 11.76
C ARG A 90 -15.38 -0.17 12.74
N SER A 91 -15.03 1.06 12.37
CA SER A 91 -14.90 2.17 13.32
C SER A 91 -16.23 2.75 13.81
N GLY A 92 -17.36 2.35 13.24
CA GLY A 92 -18.69 2.87 13.56
C GLY A 92 -18.97 4.27 13.00
N ASP A 93 -17.92 5.08 12.85
CA ASP A 93 -17.92 6.37 12.15
C ASP A 93 -16.66 6.49 11.27
N PRO A 94 -16.73 6.02 10.01
CA PRO A 94 -15.62 6.08 9.07
C PRO A 94 -15.17 7.50 8.76
N GLN A 95 -16.08 8.48 8.79
CA GLN A 95 -15.78 9.87 8.50
C GLN A 95 -14.87 10.45 9.59
N THR A 96 -15.31 10.39 10.85
CA THR A 96 -14.49 10.89 11.98
C THR A 96 -13.16 10.15 12.07
N THR A 97 -13.14 8.85 11.77
CA THR A 97 -11.90 8.06 11.76
C THR A 97 -10.92 8.56 10.72
N LEU A 98 -11.39 8.77 9.48
CA LEU A 98 -10.57 9.30 8.40
C LEU A 98 -10.09 10.71 8.71
N GLU A 99 -10.98 11.62 9.16
CA GLU A 99 -10.65 13.00 9.53
C GLU A 99 -9.54 13.10 10.58
N ASN A 100 -9.47 12.16 11.52
CA ASN A 100 -8.40 12.13 12.52
C ASN A 100 -7.03 11.70 11.96
N TRP A 101 -6.99 11.08 10.77
CA TRP A 101 -5.77 10.55 10.16
C TRP A 101 -5.20 11.46 9.09
N VAL A 102 -6.03 12.31 8.47
CA VAL A 102 -5.58 13.34 7.49
C VAL A 102 -4.99 14.58 8.15
#